data_AF-A0A382VW55-F1
#
_entry.id   AF-A0A382VW55-F1
#
_cell.length_a   1.000
_cell.length_b   1.000
_cell.length_c   1.000
_cell.angle_alpha   90.00
_cell.angle_beta   90.00
_cell.angle_gamma   90.00
#
_symmetry.space_group_name_H-M   'P 1'
#
loop_
_entity.id
_entity.type
_entity.pdbx_description
1 polymer ?
#
loop_
_entity_poly.entity_id
_entity_poly.type
_entity_poly.pdbx_seq_one_letter_code
_entity_poly.pdbx_strand_id
1 'polypeptide(L)'
;MAKEMKEAHKSGKNLKFTDDEKEGIKRVVSSWDQEERIIDREIARLENLKSGFSCDLCKHIHKDEISCDAFPDVIPSDINNGIIDHRKPFPGDNGIMFEPKE
;
A
#
# COMPACT_ATOMS: atom_id res chain seq x y z
N MET A 1 18.58 -13.96 -49.05
CA MET A 1 18.28 -14.22 -47.62
C MET A 1 18.03 -12.97 -46.78
N ALA A 2 18.68 -11.81 -47.02
CA ALA A 2 18.43 -10.60 -46.20
C ALA A 2 17.16 -9.78 -46.56
N LYS A 3 16.40 -10.19 -47.59
CA LYS A 3 15.20 -9.45 -48.06
C LYS A 3 13.89 -9.97 -47.45
N GLU A 4 13.86 -11.21 -46.97
CA GLU A 4 12.63 -11.84 -46.42
C GLU A 4 12.46 -11.60 -44.91
N MET A 5 13.49 -11.15 -44.19
CA MET A 5 13.38 -10.87 -42.75
C MET A 5 12.84 -9.45 -42.44
N LYS A 6 12.56 -8.62 -43.44
CA LYS A 6 11.99 -7.27 -43.24
C LYS A 6 10.46 -7.20 -43.31
N GLU A 7 9.77 -8.29 -43.64
CA GLU A 7 8.31 -8.29 -43.77
C GLU A 7 7.56 -8.82 -42.54
N ALA A 8 8.25 -9.30 -41.50
CA ALA A 8 7.61 -9.69 -40.25
C ALA A 8 7.32 -8.52 -39.29
N HIS A 9 7.76 -7.30 -39.61
CA HIS A 9 7.63 -6.11 -38.75
C HIS A 9 6.47 -5.16 -39.12
N LYS A 10 5.47 -5.61 -39.89
CA LYS A 10 4.28 -4.80 -40.25
C LYS A 10 2.96 -5.54 -40.09
N SER A 11 2.81 -6.30 -39.00
CA SER A 11 1.49 -6.79 -38.56
C SER A 11 1.22 -6.39 -37.11
N GLY A 12 1.61 -5.16 -36.74
CA GLY A 12 0.98 -4.50 -35.59
C GLY A 12 -0.45 -4.15 -36.01
N LYS A 13 -1.39 -5.08 -35.83
CA LYS A 13 -2.81 -4.77 -36.02
C LYS A 13 -3.12 -3.57 -35.13
N ASN A 14 -3.44 -2.43 -35.74
CA ASN A 14 -3.97 -1.28 -35.05
C ASN A 14 -5.38 -1.66 -34.58
N LEU A 15 -5.45 -2.35 -33.44
CA LEU A 15 -6.71 -2.84 -32.87
C LEU A 15 -7.52 -1.60 -32.47
N LYS A 16 -8.58 -1.33 -33.23
CA LYS A 16 -9.57 -0.31 -32.86
C LYS A 16 -10.62 -0.99 -31.99
N PHE A 17 -10.54 -0.76 -30.68
CA PHE A 17 -11.55 -1.21 -29.74
C PHE A 17 -12.83 -0.38 -29.88
N THR A 18 -13.97 -1.04 -29.79
CA THR A 18 -15.29 -0.41 -29.57
C THR A 18 -15.35 0.25 -28.21
N ASP A 19 -16.31 1.15 -28.00
CA ASP A 19 -16.44 1.84 -26.72
C ASP A 19 -16.83 0.89 -25.58
N ASP A 20 -17.63 -0.14 -25.88
CA ASP A 20 -17.96 -1.22 -24.92
C ASP A 20 -16.72 -2.05 -24.54
N GLU A 21 -15.84 -2.36 -25.51
CA GLU A 21 -14.57 -3.06 -25.24
C GLU A 21 -13.60 -2.19 -24.43
N LYS A 22 -13.52 -0.88 -24.71
CA LYS A 22 -12.71 0.05 -23.92
C LYS A 22 -13.21 0.13 -22.48
N GLU A 23 -14.52 0.20 -22.26
CA GLU A 23 -15.07 0.19 -20.90
C GLU A 23 -14.89 -1.18 -20.22
N GLY A 24 -14.93 -2.27 -20.98
CA GLY A 24 -14.52 -3.59 -20.50
C GLY A 24 -13.08 -3.61 -20.00
N ILE A 25 -12.14 -3.08 -20.78
CA ILE A 25 -10.71 -2.98 -20.43
C ILE A 25 -10.53 -2.10 -19.19
N LYS A 26 -11.21 -0.94 -19.13
CA LYS A 26 -11.12 -0.03 -17.98
C LYS A 26 -11.58 -0.69 -16.68
N ARG A 27 -12.66 -1.48 -16.72
CA ARG A 27 -13.10 -2.26 -15.56
C ARG A 27 -12.04 -3.26 -15.09
N VAL A 28 -11.42 -3.99 -16.01
CA VAL A 28 -10.34 -4.95 -15.69
C VAL A 28 -9.14 -4.24 -15.08
N VAL A 29 -8.65 -3.16 -15.69
CA VAL A 29 -7.53 -2.37 -15.15
C VAL A 29 -7.87 -1.82 -13.76
N SER A 30 -9.06 -1.23 -13.59
CA SER A 30 -9.48 -0.69 -12.28
C SER A 30 -9.58 -1.76 -11.18
N SER A 31 -9.87 -3.01 -11.56
CA SER A 31 -9.89 -4.16 -10.64
C SER A 31 -8.48 -4.56 -10.22
N TRP A 32 -7.51 -4.56 -11.15
CA TRP A 32 -6.11 -4.81 -10.83
C TRP A 32 -5.51 -3.70 -9.95
N ASP A 33 -5.91 -2.45 -10.17
CA ASP A 33 -5.51 -1.33 -9.31
C ASP A 33 -5.99 -1.52 -7.86
N GLN A 34 -7.09 -2.25 -7.64
CA GLN A 34 -7.57 -2.56 -6.28
C GLN A 34 -6.73 -3.65 -5.62
N GLU A 35 -6.37 -4.70 -6.35
CA GLU A 35 -5.52 -5.79 -5.85
C GLU A 35 -4.09 -5.32 -5.57
N GLU A 36 -3.53 -4.47 -6.44
CA GLU A 36 -2.21 -3.86 -6.25
C GLU A 36 -2.18 -3.02 -4.97
N ARG A 37 -3.22 -2.20 -4.72
CA ARG A 37 -3.34 -1.42 -3.48
C ARG A 37 -3.40 -2.27 -2.21
N ILE A 38 -3.98 -3.47 -2.28
CA ILE A 38 -4.01 -4.39 -1.13
C ILE A 38 -2.61 -4.94 -0.88
N ILE A 39 -1.93 -5.35 -1.95
CA ILE A 39 -0.57 -5.89 -1.87
C ILE A 39 0.39 -4.82 -1.35
N ASP A 40 0.32 -3.58 -1.83
CA ASP A 40 1.16 -2.47 -1.37
C ASP A 40 1.00 -2.20 0.12
N ARG A 41 -0.24 -2.22 0.64
CA ARG A 41 -0.51 -2.06 2.08
C ARG A 41 0.09 -3.19 2.91
N GLU A 42 -0.02 -4.43 2.43
CA GLU A 42 0.54 -5.59 3.14
C GLU A 42 2.08 -5.60 3.07
N ILE A 43 2.67 -5.21 1.94
CA ILE A 43 4.12 -5.03 1.82
C ILE A 43 4.61 -4.01 2.84
N ALA A 44 3.97 -2.83 2.91
CA ALA A 44 4.34 -1.80 3.89
C ALA A 44 4.27 -2.31 5.34
N ARG A 45 3.20 -3.05 5.67
CA ARG A 45 3.06 -3.71 6.98
C ARG A 45 4.19 -4.69 7.26
N LEU A 46 4.49 -5.58 6.32
CA LEU A 46 5.53 -6.60 6.47
C LEU A 46 6.93 -5.98 6.59
N GLU A 47 7.22 -4.92 5.84
CA GLU A 47 8.47 -4.17 5.94
C GLU A 47 8.64 -3.53 7.31
N ASN A 48 7.59 -2.87 7.80
CA ASN A 48 7.59 -2.25 9.12
C ASN A 48 7.79 -3.30 10.22
N LEU A 49 7.02 -4.39 10.19
CA LEU A 49 7.15 -5.50 11.14
C LEU A 49 8.56 -6.10 11.12
N LYS A 50 9.11 -6.38 9.93
CA LYS A 50 10.47 -6.92 9.76
C LYS A 50 11.54 -5.97 10.30
N SER A 51 11.31 -4.66 10.22
CA SER A 51 12.21 -3.63 10.73
C SER A 51 12.07 -3.36 12.24
N GLY A 52 11.24 -4.13 12.95
CA GLY A 52 11.06 -4.01 14.40
C GLY A 52 10.02 -2.96 14.83
N PHE A 53 9.15 -2.52 13.92
CA PHE A 53 8.04 -1.62 14.27
C PHE A 53 6.77 -2.42 14.56
N SER A 54 6.17 -2.19 15.74
CA SER A 54 4.82 -2.61 16.10
C SER A 54 4.30 -1.70 17.22
N CYS A 55 3.00 -1.35 17.20
CA CYS A 55 2.38 -0.56 18.27
C CYS A 55 2.52 -1.22 19.65
N ASP A 56 2.46 -2.56 19.71
CA ASP A 56 2.60 -3.32 20.96
C ASP A 56 3.98 -3.19 21.61
N LEU A 57 4.99 -2.83 20.80
CA LEU A 57 6.36 -2.62 21.25
C LEU A 57 6.60 -1.17 21.70
N CYS A 58 5.64 -0.27 21.52
CA CYS A 58 5.78 1.14 21.89
C CYS A 58 5.56 1.34 23.39
N LYS A 59 6.39 2.13 24.06
CA LYS A 59 6.26 2.43 25.49
C LYS A 59 5.01 3.27 25.82
N HIS A 60 4.44 3.95 24.83
CA HIS A 60 3.29 4.85 24.98
C HIS A 60 1.93 4.13 24.91
N ILE A 61 1.90 2.83 24.60
CA ILE A 61 0.65 2.09 24.50
C ILE A 61 -0.01 1.95 25.87
N HIS A 62 -1.29 2.25 25.94
CA HIS A 62 -2.06 2.07 27.16
C HIS A 62 -2.38 0.59 27.39
N LYS A 63 -2.84 0.27 28.60
CA LYS A 63 -3.17 -1.11 29.00
C LYS A 63 -4.35 -1.72 28.24
N ASP A 64 -5.13 -0.89 27.56
CA ASP A 64 -6.27 -1.34 26.76
C ASP A 64 -5.86 -1.81 25.35
N GLU A 65 -4.58 -1.62 24.96
CA GLU A 65 -4.00 -1.97 23.65
C GLU A 65 -4.70 -1.33 22.44
N ILE A 66 -5.60 -0.36 22.68
CA ILE A 66 -6.34 0.35 21.62
C ILE A 66 -6.08 1.85 21.62
N SER A 67 -5.51 2.40 22.69
CA SER A 67 -5.15 3.81 22.83
C SER A 67 -3.69 3.99 23.26
N CYS A 68 -3.16 5.20 23.05
CA CYS A 68 -1.80 5.59 23.47
C CYS A 68 -1.71 7.10 23.72
N ASP A 69 -0.58 7.56 24.23
CA ASP A 69 -0.37 9.01 24.47
C ASP A 69 -0.56 9.87 23.20
N ALA A 70 -0.18 9.33 22.02
CA ALA A 70 -0.35 10.00 20.73
C ALA A 70 -1.81 10.03 20.26
N PHE A 71 -2.58 8.99 20.58
CA PHE A 71 -4.00 8.83 20.21
C PHE A 71 -4.80 8.34 21.44
N PRO A 72 -5.21 9.26 22.34
CA PRO A 72 -5.79 8.88 23.62
C PRO A 72 -7.15 8.18 23.54
N ASP A 73 -7.90 8.38 22.45
CA ASP A 73 -9.21 7.76 22.24
C ASP A 73 -9.05 6.37 21.59
N VAL A 74 -8.58 6.33 20.33
CA VAL A 74 -8.35 5.11 19.56
C VAL A 74 -7.21 5.34 18.57
N ILE A 75 -6.25 4.41 18.51
CA ILE A 75 -5.17 4.41 17.52
C ILE A 75 -5.77 4.17 16.12
N PRO A 76 -5.46 5.01 15.10
CA PRO A 76 -5.90 4.78 13.73
C PRO A 76 -5.51 3.38 13.24
N SER A 77 -6.43 2.68 12.57
CA SER A 77 -6.23 1.26 12.20
C SER A 77 -4.99 1.03 11.33
N ASP A 78 -4.65 1.95 10.44
CA ASP A 78 -3.46 1.81 9.58
C ASP A 78 -2.15 1.97 10.38
N ILE A 79 -2.16 2.76 11.45
CA ILE A 79 -1.05 2.84 12.40
C ILE A 79 -0.99 1.56 13.24
N ASN A 80 -2.13 1.18 13.85
CA ASN A 80 -2.21 0.02 14.73
C ASN A 80 -1.82 -1.29 14.02
N ASN A 81 -2.21 -1.43 12.74
CA ASN A 81 -1.89 -2.60 11.92
C ASN A 81 -0.46 -2.58 11.35
N GLY A 82 0.32 -1.52 11.59
CA GLY A 82 1.69 -1.41 11.10
C GLY A 82 1.83 -0.97 9.65
N ILE A 83 0.75 -0.55 8.98
CA ILE A 83 0.78 -0.09 7.58
C ILE A 83 1.45 1.29 7.50
N ILE A 84 1.13 2.18 8.45
CA ILE A 84 1.76 3.48 8.59
C ILE A 84 2.88 3.40 9.61
N ASP A 85 4.07 3.78 9.18
CA ASP A 85 5.26 3.84 10.03
C ASP A 85 5.19 5.06 10.97
N HIS A 86 4.78 4.83 12.22
CA HIS A 86 4.68 5.88 13.25
C HIS A 86 6.00 6.19 13.96
N ARG A 87 7.14 5.80 13.36
CA ARG A 87 8.45 6.45 13.60
C ARG A 87 8.54 7.81 12.89
N LYS A 88 7.54 8.15 12.07
CA LYS A 88 7.39 9.42 11.36
C LYS A 88 6.17 10.17 11.91
N PRO A 89 6.18 11.52 11.90
CA PRO A 89 5.03 12.30 12.36
C PRO A 89 3.77 11.98 11.56
N PHE A 90 2.63 11.94 12.24
CA PHE A 90 1.32 11.70 11.65
C PHE A 90 0.29 12.74 12.11
N PRO A 91 -0.63 13.21 11.23
CA PRO A 91 -1.63 14.19 11.62
C PRO A 91 -2.44 13.75 12.84
N GLY A 92 -2.41 14.56 13.90
CA GLY A 92 -3.17 14.32 15.13
C GLY A 92 -2.49 13.43 16.17
N ASP A 93 -1.21 13.09 16.00
CA ASP A 93 -0.43 12.24 16.95
C ASP A 93 0.09 12.96 18.20
N ASN A 94 -0.41 14.17 18.48
CA ASN A 94 0.06 15.03 19.58
C ASN A 94 1.59 15.29 19.59
N GLY A 95 2.28 15.10 18.46
CA GLY A 95 3.74 15.21 18.37
C GLY A 95 4.51 14.07 19.04
N ILE A 96 3.83 12.97 19.38
CA ILE A 96 4.40 11.78 20.02
C ILE A 96 4.55 10.70 18.96
N MET A 97 5.79 10.20 18.82
CA MET A 97 6.13 9.14 17.87
C MET A 97 6.47 7.84 18.61
N PHE A 98 6.64 6.77 17.84
CA PHE A 98 7.08 5.48 18.35
C PHE A 98 8.39 5.59 19.16
N GLU A 99 8.37 5.01 20.36
CA GLU A 99 9.56 4.77 21.16
C GLU A 99 9.47 3.35 21.75
N PRO A 100 10.48 2.49 21.55
CA PRO A 100 10.41 1.10 21.97
C PRO A 100 10.38 0.97 23.50
N LYS A 101 9.70 -0.06 24.00
CA LYS A 101 9.83 -0.53 25.40
C LYS A 101 11.27 -0.99 25.66
N GLU A 102 11.78 -0.74 26.86
CA GLU A 102 13.05 -1.32 27.36
C GLU A 102 12.98 -2.84 27.53
#